data_AF-A9BW32-F1
#
_entry.id   AF-A9BW32-F1
#
_cell.length_a   1.000
_cell.length_b   1.000
_cell.length_c   1.000
_cell.angle_alpha   90.00
_cell.angle_beta   90.00
_cell.angle_gamma   90.00
#
_symmetry.space_group_name_H-M   'P 1'
#
loop_
_entity.id
_entity.type
_entity.pdbx_description
1 polymer ?
#
loop_
_entity_poly.entity_id
_entity_poly.type
_entity_poly.pdbx_seq_one_letter_code
_entity_poly.pdbx_strand_id
1 'polypeptide(L)'
;MNACIPCLASRDADALAHQQGEYDAEDSFLDAYVQIHYGPDYAPEFVIEAMKEIPFDLAKVIAELKDYKAQGEAIENWLSKYAYQCARRDMQEARNA
;
A
#
# COMPACT_ATOMS: atom_id res chain seq x y z
N MET A 1 3.07 -41.45 -29.21
CA MET A 1 2.47 -40.38 -28.38
C MET A 1 3.57 -39.35 -28.15
N ASN A 2 3.57 -38.26 -28.92
CA ASN A 2 4.56 -37.20 -28.77
C ASN A 2 4.19 -36.38 -27.53
N ALA A 3 4.96 -36.52 -26.46
CA ALA A 3 4.90 -35.59 -25.35
C ALA A 3 5.38 -34.23 -25.88
N CYS A 4 4.45 -33.28 -26.04
CA CYS A 4 4.80 -31.88 -26.24
C CYS A 4 5.62 -31.45 -25.03
N ILE A 5 6.94 -31.31 -25.22
CA ILE A 5 7.80 -30.65 -24.25
C ILE A 5 7.30 -29.21 -24.19
N PRO A 6 6.81 -28.71 -23.04
CA PRO A 6 6.41 -27.31 -22.93
C PRO A 6 7.61 -26.47 -23.33
N CYS A 7 7.45 -25.59 -24.32
CA CYS A 7 8.51 -24.67 -24.70
C CYS A 7 8.92 -23.89 -23.44
N LEU A 8 10.22 -23.67 -23.21
CA LEU A 8 10.72 -22.95 -22.03
C LEU A 8 9.98 -21.60 -21.83
N ALA A 9 9.59 -20.96 -22.94
CA ALA A 9 8.75 -19.75 -22.96
C ALA A 9 7.37 -19.91 -22.27
N SER A 10 6.75 -21.10 -22.28
CA SER A 10 5.48 -21.36 -21.59
C SER A 10 5.65 -21.48 -20.07
N ARG A 11 6.77 -22.03 -19.59
CA ARG A 11 7.08 -22.10 -18.15
C ARG A 11 7.41 -20.73 -17.57
N ASP A 12 8.17 -19.93 -18.31
CA ASP A 12 8.49 -18.57 -17.90
C ASP A 12 7.24 -17.69 -17.93
N ALA A 13 6.35 -17.86 -18.92
CA ALA A 13 5.07 -17.16 -18.99
C ALA A 13 4.11 -17.58 -17.85
N ASP A 14 4.02 -18.88 -17.52
CA ASP A 14 3.20 -19.35 -16.40
C ASP A 14 3.77 -18.89 -15.05
N ALA A 15 5.10 -18.90 -14.87
CA ALA A 15 5.74 -18.37 -13.67
C ALA A 15 5.52 -16.86 -13.51
N LEU A 16 5.63 -16.11 -14.61
CA LEU A 16 5.31 -14.68 -14.64
C LEU A 16 3.83 -14.41 -14.36
N ALA A 17 2.91 -15.17 -14.97
CA ALA A 17 1.48 -15.03 -14.75
C ALA A 17 1.08 -15.42 -13.33
N HIS A 18 1.72 -16.44 -12.75
CA HIS A 18 1.50 -16.84 -11.38
C HIS A 18 2.07 -15.80 -10.40
N GLN A 19 3.26 -15.27 -10.67
CA GLN A 19 3.87 -14.22 -9.87
C GLN A 19 3.07 -12.91 -9.96
N GLN A 20 2.61 -12.52 -11.16
CA GLN A 20 1.75 -11.35 -11.36
C GLN A 20 0.38 -11.55 -10.71
N GLY A 21 -0.24 -12.72 -10.83
CA GLY A 21 -1.49 -13.03 -10.17
C GLY A 21 -1.38 -13.09 -8.63
N GLU A 22 -0.22 -13.49 -8.10
CA GLU A 22 0.09 -13.41 -6.67
C GLU A 22 0.29 -11.96 -6.22
N TYR A 23 1.06 -11.15 -6.96
CA TYR A 23 1.21 -9.71 -6.67
C TYR A 23 -0.14 -8.98 -6.72
N ASP A 24 -0.97 -9.26 -7.71
CA ASP A 24 -2.30 -8.65 -7.85
C ASP A 24 -3.23 -9.08 -6.71
N ALA A 25 -3.12 -10.32 -6.22
CA ALA A 25 -3.87 -10.82 -5.07
C ALA A 25 -3.38 -10.24 -3.74
N GLU A 26 -2.06 -10.11 -3.56
CA GLU A 26 -1.45 -9.47 -2.39
C GLU A 26 -1.79 -7.98 -2.32
N ASP A 27 -1.72 -7.25 -3.43
CA ASP A 27 -2.12 -5.84 -3.49
C ASP A 27 -3.63 -5.67 -3.25
N SER A 28 -4.46 -6.54 -3.83
CA SER A 28 -5.92 -6.53 -3.57
C SER A 28 -6.25 -6.84 -2.11
N PHE A 29 -5.49 -7.74 -1.48
CA PHE A 29 -5.65 -8.05 -0.05
C PHE A 29 -5.19 -6.88 0.83
N LEU A 30 -4.09 -6.22 0.47
CA LEU A 30 -3.59 -5.03 1.14
C LEU A 30 -4.60 -3.88 1.08
N ASP A 31 -5.19 -3.63 -0.08
CA ASP A 31 -6.25 -2.63 -0.26
C ASP A 31 -7.45 -2.92 0.64
N ALA A 32 -7.91 -4.18 0.67
CA ALA A 32 -9.02 -4.60 1.52
C ALA A 32 -8.69 -4.42 3.01
N TYR A 33 -7.48 -4.78 3.43
CA TYR A 33 -7.03 -4.62 4.81
C TYR A 33 -6.95 -3.15 5.22
N VAL A 34 -6.36 -2.30 4.37
CA VAL A 34 -6.30 -0.85 4.59
C VAL A 34 -7.70 -0.28 4.76
N GLN A 35 -8.63 -0.66 3.89
CA GLN A 35 -10.02 -0.20 3.97
C GLN A 35 -10.73 -0.64 5.26
N ILE A 36 -10.48 -1.86 5.74
CA ILE A 36 -11.12 -2.41 6.94
C ILE A 36 -10.54 -1.80 8.23
N HIS A 37 -9.22 -1.62 8.27
CA HIS A 37 -8.50 -1.28 9.51
C HIS A 37 -8.15 0.21 9.64
N TYR A 38 -8.03 0.91 8.53
CA TYR A 38 -7.58 2.31 8.49
C TYR A 38 -8.36 3.16 7.46
N GLY A 39 -9.53 2.69 7.02
CA GLY A 39 -10.31 3.25 5.92
C GLY A 39 -10.56 4.77 6.02
N PRO A 40 -11.10 5.38 4.94
CA PRO A 40 -10.95 6.81 4.65
C PRO A 40 -11.52 7.76 5.71
N ASP A 41 -12.40 7.27 6.58
CA ASP A 41 -12.78 7.93 7.82
C ASP A 41 -11.73 7.62 8.90
N TYR A 42 -10.52 8.14 8.71
CA TYR A 42 -9.40 7.90 9.62
C TYR A 42 -9.80 8.22 11.06
N ALA A 43 -9.56 7.27 11.97
CA ALA A 43 -9.75 7.50 13.39
C ALA A 43 -8.84 8.67 13.86
N PRO A 44 -9.31 9.56 14.76
CA PRO A 44 -8.52 10.69 15.24
C PRO A 44 -7.15 10.26 15.81
N GLU A 45 -7.10 9.12 16.50
CA GLU A 45 -5.89 8.54 17.06
C GLU A 45 -4.86 8.22 15.97
N PHE A 46 -5.32 7.58 14.89
CA PHE A 46 -4.50 7.25 13.73
C PHE A 46 -3.95 8.52 13.06
N VAL A 47 -4.79 9.53 12.87
CA VAL A 47 -4.36 10.81 12.29
C VAL A 47 -3.27 11.45 13.14
N ILE A 48 -3.44 11.47 14.47
CA ILE A 48 -2.44 12.01 15.39
C ILE A 48 -1.11 11.27 15.29
N GLU A 49 -1.13 9.94 15.20
CA GLU A 49 0.08 9.11 15.04
C GLU A 49 0.76 9.37 13.70
N ALA A 50 0.00 9.32 12.60
CA ALA A 50 0.50 9.60 11.27
C ALA A 50 1.12 11.00 11.16
N MET A 51 0.55 12.00 11.84
CA MET A 51 1.09 13.36 11.86
C MET A 51 2.35 13.50 12.73
N LYS A 52 2.60 12.62 13.70
CA LYS A 52 3.87 12.58 14.44
C LYS A 52 5.00 11.99 13.60
N GLU A 53 4.66 11.07 12.70
CA GLU A 53 5.63 10.37 11.84
C GLU A 53 5.80 11.02 10.47
N ILE A 54 5.11 12.13 10.20
CA ILE A 54 5.27 12.85 8.94
C ILE A 54 6.72 13.36 8.78
N PRO A 55 7.38 13.08 7.64
CA PRO A 55 8.72 13.59 7.38
C PRO A 55 8.73 15.13 7.41
N PHE A 56 9.73 15.71 8.07
CA PHE A 56 9.84 17.17 8.23
C PHE A 56 9.80 17.91 6.88
N ASP A 57 10.50 17.41 5.87
CA ASP A 57 10.51 18.01 4.53
C ASP A 57 9.11 18.02 3.89
N LEU A 58 8.35 16.94 4.07
CA LEU A 58 6.97 16.87 3.60
C LEU A 58 6.07 17.84 4.36
N ALA A 59 6.17 17.88 5.69
CA ALA A 59 5.43 18.83 6.52
C ALA A 59 5.71 20.28 6.12
N LYS A 60 6.97 20.61 5.82
CA LYS A 60 7.36 21.93 5.32
C LYS A 60 6.72 22.24 3.98
N VAL A 61 6.78 21.32 3.03
CA VAL A 61 6.13 21.48 1.71
C VAL A 61 4.63 21.73 1.87
N ILE A 62 3.95 20.95 2.72
CA ILE A 62 2.51 21.12 2.99
C ILE A 62 2.24 22.51 3.59
N ALA A 63 3.03 22.94 4.59
CA ALA A 63 2.85 24.23 5.24
C ALA A 63 3.09 25.44 4.29
N GLU A 64 3.93 25.26 3.27
CA GLU A 64 4.21 26.30 2.26
C GLU A 64 3.13 26.41 1.18
N LEU A 65 2.20 25.44 1.08
CA LEU A 65 1.05 25.54 0.19
C LEU A 65 0.14 26.69 0.63
N LYS A 66 -0.23 27.57 -0.31
CA LYS A 66 -1.07 28.74 -0.03
C LYS A 66 -2.58 28.43 -0.06
N ASP A 67 -2.95 27.27 -0.58
CA ASP A 67 -4.33 26.83 -0.72
C ASP A 67 -4.64 25.74 0.31
N TYR A 68 -5.63 26.00 1.17
CA TYR A 68 -6.09 25.04 2.18
C TYR A 68 -6.62 23.75 1.57
N LYS A 69 -7.18 23.80 0.36
CA LYS A 69 -7.61 22.59 -0.34
C LYS A 69 -6.41 21.72 -0.72
N ALA A 70 -5.35 22.34 -1.27
CA ALA A 70 -4.12 21.63 -1.61
C ALA A 70 -3.41 21.09 -0.36
N GLN A 71 -3.46 21.81 0.76
CA GLN A 71 -2.97 21.30 2.06
C GLN A 71 -3.75 20.05 2.49
N GLY A 72 -5.08 20.10 2.43
CA GLY A 72 -5.95 18.98 2.74
C GLY A 72 -5.64 17.75 1.89
N GLU A 73 -5.58 17.92 0.56
CA GLU A 73 -5.25 16.83 -0.38
C GLU A 73 -3.86 16.22 -0.10
N ALA A 74 -2.87 17.04 0.26
CA ALA A 74 -1.54 16.57 0.58
C ALA A 74 -1.50 15.78 1.91
N ILE A 75 -2.27 16.21 2.91
CA ILE A 75 -2.43 15.50 4.18
C ILE A 75 -3.18 14.18 3.95
N GLU A 76 -4.27 14.18 3.19
CA GLU A 76 -5.01 12.95 2.85
C GLU A 76 -4.13 11.93 2.12
N ASN A 77 -3.30 12.39 1.18
CA ASN A 77 -2.34 11.54 0.47
C ASN A 77 -1.28 10.96 1.42
N TRP A 78 -0.80 11.77 2.37
CA TRP A 78 0.10 11.28 3.42
C TRP A 78 -0.56 10.21 4.29
N LEU A 79 -1.76 10.48 4.81
CA LEU A 79 -2.52 9.54 5.64
C LEU A 79 -2.78 8.23 4.93
N SER A 80 -3.15 8.29 3.65
CA SER A 80 -3.36 7.09 2.83
C SER A 80 -2.08 6.26 2.74
N LYS A 81 -0.95 6.89 2.39
CA LYS A 81 0.35 6.19 2.31
C LYS A 81 0.77 5.61 3.66
N TYR A 82 0.52 6.33 4.75
CA TYR A 82 0.84 5.87 6.09
C TYR A 82 0.01 4.63 6.46
N ALA A 83 -1.29 4.63 6.14
CA ALA A 83 -2.16 3.46 6.34
C ALA A 83 -1.65 2.21 5.61
N TYR A 84 -1.20 2.37 4.36
CA TYR A 84 -0.57 1.28 3.60
C TYR A 84 0.72 0.76 4.26
N GLN A 85 1.53 1.65 4.84
CA GLN A 85 2.75 1.25 5.55
C GLN A 85 2.43 0.47 6.82
N CYS A 86 1.45 0.94 7.62
CA CYS A 86 0.97 0.23 8.80
C CYS A 86 0.43 -1.16 8.42
N ALA A 87 -0.45 -1.24 7.43
CA ALA A 87 -1.01 -2.52 6.98
C ALA A 87 0.09 -3.50 6.53
N ARG A 88 1.10 -3.04 5.79
CA ARG A 88 2.25 -3.88 5.40
C ARG A 88 3.05 -4.37 6.61
N ARG A 89 3.28 -3.51 7.60
CA ARG A 89 3.97 -3.88 8.84
C ARG A 89 3.18 -4.93 9.61
N ASP A 90 1.89 -4.70 9.82
CA ASP A 90 1.02 -5.60 10.59
C ASP A 90 0.91 -6.98 9.92
N MET A 91 0.80 -7.04 8.59
CA MET A 91 0.82 -8.30 7.83
C MET A 91 2.18 -9.01 7.94
N GLN A 92 3.28 -8.27 7.86
CA GLN A 92 4.61 -8.83 8.02
C GLN A 92 4.83 -9.37 9.43
N GLU A 93 4.37 -8.68 10.47
CA GLU A 93 4.42 -9.14 11.85
C GLU A 93 3.58 -10.41 12.04
N ALA A 94 2.36 -10.45 11.50
CA ALA A 94 1.49 -11.64 11.55
C ALA A 94 2.10 -12.86 10.85
N ARG A 95 2.92 -12.65 9.81
CA ARG A 95 3.63 -13.73 9.11
C ARG A 95 4.80 -14.31 9.91
N ASN A 96 5.41 -13.53 10.80
CA ASN A 96 6.58 -13.93 11.59
C ASN A 96 6.23 -14.36 13.03
N ALA A 97 4.97 -14.23 13.43
CA ALA A 97 4.44 -14.66 14.73
C ALA A 97 4.11 -16.16 14.75
#